data_AF-A0A128FGH7-F1
#
_entry.id   AF-A0A128FGH7-F1
#
_cell.length_a   1.000
_cell.length_b   1.000
_cell.length_c   1.000
_cell.angle_alpha   90.00
_cell.angle_beta   90.00
_cell.angle_gamma   90.00
#
_symmetry.space_group_name_H-M   'P 1'
#
loop_
_entity.id
_entity.type
_entity.pdbx_description
1 polymer ?
#
loop_
_entity_poly.entity_id
_entity_poly.type
_entity_poly.pdbx_seq_one_letter_code
_entity_poly.pdbx_strand_id
1 'polypeptide(L)'
;MSLRVVKATDLMAYEFGKVEGGFQQMSARDLERVIPDGMAIDVFKNKLYDGQLVLLNDAPNVPALQAQKGAMGNTTWRVNPEASNHLSPQAQQAMVSRTKVQGAPASGGGSLNPPLP
;
A
#
# COMPACT_ATOMS: atom_id res chain seq x y z
N MET A 1 3.55 19.30 0.90
CA MET A 1 2.92 17.98 0.74
C MET A 1 3.19 17.52 -0.69
N SER A 2 3.85 16.39 -0.87
CA SER A 2 3.98 15.75 -2.18
C SER A 2 2.97 14.60 -2.23
N LEU A 3 2.19 14.55 -3.29
CA LEU A 3 1.18 13.52 -3.50
C LEU A 3 1.43 12.93 -4.88
N ARG A 4 1.50 11.61 -4.97
CA ARG A 4 1.64 10.90 -6.26
C ARG A 4 0.95 9.56 -6.22
N VAL A 5 0.55 9.06 -7.38
CA VAL A 5 0.04 7.70 -7.52
C VAL A 5 1.12 6.79 -8.09
N VAL A 6 1.22 5.56 -7.57
CA VAL A 6 1.99 4.48 -8.19
C VAL A 6 1.16 3.20 -8.21
N LYS A 7 1.60 2.19 -8.96
CA LYS A 7 0.99 0.86 -8.89
C LYS A 7 1.38 0.20 -7.57
N ALA A 8 0.47 -0.57 -6.97
CA ALA A 8 0.78 -1.32 -5.75
C ALA A 8 1.94 -2.31 -5.93
N THR A 9 2.13 -2.82 -7.16
CA THR A 9 3.26 -3.66 -7.54
C THR A 9 4.59 -2.93 -7.53
N ASP A 10 4.60 -1.60 -7.69
CA ASP A 10 5.82 -0.81 -7.80
C ASP A 10 6.22 -0.19 -6.45
N LEU A 11 5.36 -0.33 -5.44
CA LEU A 11 5.55 0.16 -4.09
C LEU A 11 6.84 -0.40 -3.48
N MET A 12 7.76 0.46 -3.06
CA MET A 12 9.02 0.07 -2.41
C MET A 12 8.94 0.11 -0.88
N ALA A 13 9.86 -0.59 -0.19
CA ALA A 13 9.80 -0.78 1.26
C ALA A 13 9.89 0.53 2.06
N TYR A 14 10.65 1.50 1.56
CA TYR A 14 10.75 2.84 2.16
C TYR A 14 9.51 3.72 1.89
N GLU A 15 8.61 3.29 1.00
CA GLU A 15 7.36 3.98 0.67
C GLU A 15 6.16 3.43 1.45
N PHE A 16 6.29 2.28 2.12
CA PHE A 16 5.18 1.66 2.85
C PHE A 16 4.57 2.58 3.90
N GLY A 17 5.40 3.35 4.61
CA GLY A 17 4.94 4.34 5.59
C GLY A 17 4.40 5.63 4.97
N LYS A 18 4.50 5.79 3.65
CA LYS A 18 4.00 6.92 2.88
C LYS A 18 2.68 6.64 2.18
N VAL A 19 2.17 5.40 2.26
CA VAL A 19 0.91 5.06 1.60
C VAL A 19 -0.24 5.71 2.37
N GLU A 20 -1.02 6.53 1.67
CA GLU A 20 -2.24 7.14 2.18
C GLU A 20 -3.39 6.13 2.07
N GLY A 21 -3.95 5.76 3.21
CA GLY A 21 -5.13 4.91 3.34
C GLY A 21 -6.43 5.71 3.50
N GLY A 22 -6.34 6.98 3.89
CA GLY A 22 -7.48 7.88 4.10
C GLY A 22 -7.97 8.60 2.85
N PHE A 23 -7.75 8.05 1.65
CA PHE A 23 -8.03 8.76 0.38
C PHE A 23 -9.51 9.18 0.21
N GLN A 24 -10.45 8.53 0.91
CA GLN A 24 -11.86 8.92 0.92
C GLN A 24 -12.12 10.24 1.65
N GLN A 25 -11.23 10.63 2.56
CA GLN A 25 -11.33 11.86 3.36
C GLN A 25 -10.57 13.03 2.70
N MET A 26 -9.86 12.77 1.61
CA MET A 26 -9.10 13.79 0.88
C MET A 26 -10.00 14.67 0.01
N SER A 27 -9.56 15.90 -0.25
CA SER A 27 -10.29 16.80 -1.13
C SER A 27 -10.28 16.28 -2.57
N ALA A 28 -11.37 16.53 -3.30
CA ALA A 28 -11.46 16.15 -4.72
C ALA A 28 -10.30 16.74 -5.54
N ARG A 29 -9.93 18.00 -5.24
CA ARG A 29 -8.81 18.69 -5.91
C ARG A 29 -7.48 17.99 -5.72
N ASP A 30 -7.21 17.43 -4.54
CA ASP A 30 -5.95 16.73 -4.29
C ASP A 30 -5.90 15.41 -5.08
N LEU A 31 -7.02 14.68 -5.13
CA LEU A 31 -7.14 13.47 -5.93
C LEU A 31 -7.00 13.80 -7.43
N GLU A 32 -7.72 14.81 -7.92
CA GLU A 32 -7.70 15.22 -9.34
C GLU A 32 -6.29 15.55 -9.86
N ARG A 33 -5.40 16.06 -9.01
CA ARG A 33 -4.02 16.40 -9.38
C ARG A 33 -3.12 15.18 -9.60
N VAL A 34 -3.51 14.01 -9.11
CA VAL A 34 -2.71 12.78 -9.18
C VAL A 34 -3.41 11.67 -9.96
N ILE A 35 -4.62 11.92 -10.45
CA ILE A 35 -5.33 11.00 -11.34
C ILE A 35 -4.49 10.83 -12.61
N PRO A 36 -4.22 9.59 -13.06
CA PRO A 36 -3.60 9.34 -14.35
C PRO A 36 -4.42 9.90 -15.51
N ASP A 37 -3.77 10.46 -16.53
CA ASP A 37 -4.43 11.00 -17.73
C ASP A 37 -5.47 10.02 -18.33
N GLY A 38 -6.64 10.56 -18.66
CA GLY A 38 -7.74 9.79 -19.26
C GLY A 38 -8.52 8.89 -18.29
N MET A 39 -8.22 8.92 -16.98
CA MET A 39 -8.96 8.14 -15.97
C MET A 39 -10.04 8.99 -15.28
N ALA A 40 -11.26 8.45 -15.19
CA ALA A 40 -12.32 9.07 -14.40
C ALA A 40 -12.05 8.93 -12.89
N ILE A 41 -12.47 9.92 -12.09
CA ILE A 41 -12.23 9.94 -10.63
C ILE A 41 -12.84 8.74 -9.91
N ASP A 42 -14.01 8.26 -10.32
CA ASP A 42 -14.64 7.06 -9.73
C ASP A 42 -13.84 5.79 -10.02
N VAL A 43 -13.31 5.67 -11.25
CA VAL A 43 -12.43 4.55 -11.64
C VAL A 43 -11.13 4.62 -10.84
N PHE A 44 -10.57 5.81 -10.65
CA PHE A 44 -9.39 6.04 -9.84
C PHE A 44 -9.61 5.61 -8.38
N LYS A 45 -10.72 6.05 -7.76
CA LYS A 45 -11.09 5.66 -6.39
C LYS A 45 -11.30 4.16 -6.26
N ASN A 46 -11.96 3.51 -7.22
CA ASN A 46 -12.12 2.06 -7.22
C ASN A 46 -10.77 1.34 -7.29
N LYS A 47 -9.83 1.83 -8.11
CA LYS A 47 -8.48 1.26 -8.20
C LYS A 47 -7.66 1.43 -6.93
N LEU A 48 -7.84 2.53 -6.19
CA LEU A 48 -7.27 2.73 -4.86
C LEU A 48 -7.89 1.75 -3.84
N TYR A 49 -9.21 1.63 -3.84
CA TYR A 49 -9.95 0.71 -2.97
C TYR A 49 -9.53 -0.75 -3.18
N ASP A 50 -9.39 -1.18 -4.44
CA ASP A 50 -8.96 -2.53 -4.80
C ASP A 50 -7.46 -2.77 -4.62
N GLY A 51 -6.68 -1.74 -4.28
CA GLY A 51 -5.24 -1.84 -4.11
C GLY A 51 -4.49 -2.11 -5.42
N GLN A 52 -5.06 -1.73 -6.57
CA GLN A 52 -4.35 -1.73 -7.85
C GLN A 52 -3.41 -0.53 -7.94
N LEU A 53 -3.91 0.62 -7.48
CA LEU A 53 -3.17 1.86 -7.32
C LEU A 53 -2.99 2.14 -5.85
N VAL A 54 -1.92 2.84 -5.52
CA VAL A 54 -1.64 3.32 -4.17
C VAL A 54 -1.27 4.79 -4.23
N LEU A 55 -1.78 5.52 -3.24
CA LEU A 55 -1.54 6.94 -3.10
C LEU A 55 -0.36 7.12 -2.16
N LEU A 56 0.70 7.79 -2.62
CA LEU A 56 1.88 8.10 -1.85
C LEU A 56 1.84 9.55 -1.41
N ASN A 57 1.98 9.77 -0.11
CA ASN A 57 2.00 11.05 0.55
C ASN A 57 3.20 11.07 1.52
N ASP A 58 4.06 12.10 1.46
CA ASP A 58 5.17 12.24 2.41
C ASP A 58 4.70 12.47 3.85
N ALA A 59 3.48 12.97 4.04
CA ALA A 59 2.85 13.17 5.34
C ALA A 59 1.40 12.65 5.28
N PRO A 60 1.20 11.31 5.29
CA PRO A 60 -0.13 10.73 5.17
C PRO A 60 -0.99 11.09 6.39
N ASN A 61 -2.24 11.48 6.15
CA ASN A 61 -3.19 11.75 7.22
C ASN A 61 -3.57 10.46 7.94
N VAL A 62 -3.87 9.42 7.15
CA VAL A 62 -4.14 8.07 7.65
C VAL A 62 -3.23 7.10 6.89
N PRO A 63 -2.06 6.74 7.44
CA PRO A 63 -1.16 5.78 6.80
C PRO A 63 -1.89 4.47 6.55
N ALA A 64 -1.81 3.89 5.35
CA ALA A 64 -2.42 2.60 5.04
C ALA A 64 -1.72 1.44 5.76
N LEU A 65 -0.40 1.57 5.95
CA LEU A 65 0.43 0.60 6.64
C LEU A 65 1.10 1.26 7.83
N GLN A 66 1.11 0.55 8.96
CA GLN A 66 1.81 0.94 10.17
C GLN A 66 2.99 0.00 10.41
N ALA A 67 4.15 0.59 10.64
CA ALA A 67 5.34 -0.14 11.05
C ALA A 67 5.20 -0.56 12.51
N GLN A 68 5.30 -1.86 12.77
CA GLN A 68 5.32 -2.45 14.09
C GLN A 68 6.72 -2.99 14.36
N LYS A 69 7.43 -2.36 15.31
CA LYS A 69 8.72 -2.86 15.79
C LYS A 69 8.46 -4.10 16.65
N GLY A 70 9.03 -5.23 16.24
CA GLY A 70 9.01 -6.46 17.03
C GLY A 70 10.14 -6.48 18.06
N ALA A 71 10.06 -7.47 18.96
CA ALA A 71 10.95 -7.62 20.11
C ALA A 71 12.43 -7.84 19.74
N MET A 72 12.72 -8.28 18.52
CA MET A 72 14.07 -8.53 18.00
C MET A 72 14.58 -7.44 17.04
N GLY A 73 13.94 -6.27 17.01
CA GLY A 73 14.32 -5.18 16.09
C GLY A 73 13.86 -5.38 14.65
N ASN A 74 13.11 -6.46 14.37
CA ASN A 74 12.45 -6.64 13.08
C ASN A 74 11.28 -5.64 12.94
N THR A 75 11.22 -4.95 11.81
CA THR A 75 10.08 -4.09 11.48
C THR A 75 9.11 -4.89 10.63
N THR A 76 7.93 -5.14 11.18
CA THR A 76 6.83 -5.77 10.45
C THR A 76 5.82 -4.70 10.05
N TRP A 77 5.15 -4.89 8.92
CA TRP A 77 4.13 -3.97 8.46
C TRP A 77 2.75 -4.61 8.60
N ARG A 78 1.79 -3.83 9.09
CA ARG A 78 0.39 -4.25 9.22
C ARG A 78 -0.50 -3.16 8.66
N VAL A 79 -1.69 -3.53 8.21
CA VAL A 79 -2.71 -2.55 7.80
C VAL A 79 -3.12 -1.72 9.02
N ASN A 80 -3.17 -0.40 8.84
CA ASN A 80 -3.72 0.49 9.84
C ASN A 80 -5.25 0.24 9.95
N PRO A 81 -5.79 -0.06 11.14
CA PRO A 81 -7.23 -0.24 11.32
C PRO A 81 -8.08 0.93 10.79
N GLU A 82 -7.60 2.16 10.91
CA GLU A 82 -8.31 3.34 10.39
C GLU A 82 -8.38 3.34 8.85
N ALA A 83 -7.31 2.91 8.18
CA ALA A 83 -7.28 2.77 6.72
C ALA A 83 -8.05 1.54 6.23
N SER A 84 -8.19 0.50 7.06
CA SER A 84 -8.84 -0.75 6.68
C SER A 84 -10.30 -0.57 6.23
N ASN A 85 -11.00 0.41 6.79
CA ASN A 85 -12.37 0.74 6.38
C ASN A 85 -12.47 1.38 4.99
N HIS A 86 -11.34 1.84 4.44
CA HIS A 86 -11.26 2.52 3.15
C HIS A 86 -10.61 1.66 2.06
N LEU A 87 -10.21 0.42 2.38
CA LEU A 87 -9.53 -0.50 1.48
C LEU A 87 -10.26 -1.84 1.42
N SER A 88 -10.29 -2.48 0.26
CA SER A 88 -10.86 -3.81 0.13
C SER A 88 -10.04 -4.84 0.94
N PRO A 89 -10.66 -5.93 1.43
CA PRO A 89 -9.92 -6.99 2.12
C PRO A 89 -8.78 -7.58 1.25
N GLN A 90 -8.99 -7.64 -0.06
CA GLN A 90 -7.97 -8.09 -1.02
C GLN A 90 -6.79 -7.09 -1.09
N ALA A 91 -7.06 -5.79 -1.15
CA ALA A 91 -6.04 -4.75 -1.14
C ALA A 91 -5.18 -4.83 0.12
N GLN A 92 -5.84 -4.96 1.28
CA GLN A 92 -5.20 -5.12 2.57
C GLN A 92 -4.23 -6.32 2.61
N GLN A 93 -4.70 -7.48 2.15
CA GLN A 93 -3.87 -8.68 2.06
C GLN A 93 -2.71 -8.52 1.08
N ALA A 94 -2.95 -7.90 -0.08
CA ALA A 94 -1.93 -7.66 -1.10
C ALA A 94 -0.82 -6.73 -0.59
N MET A 95 -1.17 -5.63 0.08
CA MET A 95 -0.21 -4.70 0.68
C MET A 95 0.67 -5.39 1.73
N VAL A 96 0.06 -6.13 2.66
CA VAL A 96 0.81 -6.87 3.69
C VAL A 96 1.71 -7.93 3.05
N SER A 97 1.22 -8.65 2.04
CA SER A 97 2.02 -9.64 1.32
C SER A 97 3.20 -8.98 0.60
N ARG A 98 3.00 -7.81 -0.02
CA ARG A 98 4.07 -7.03 -0.66
C ARG A 98 5.17 -6.65 0.34
N THR A 99 4.79 -6.29 1.57
CA THR A 99 5.77 -5.95 2.61
C THR A 99 6.62 -7.13 3.05
N LYS A 100 6.08 -8.36 3.02
CA LYS A 100 6.82 -9.59 3.30
C LYS A 100 7.81 -9.93 2.19
N VAL A 101 7.43 -9.68 0.92
CA VAL A 101 8.31 -9.92 -0.23
C VAL A 101 9.50 -8.96 -0.24
N GLN A 102 9.30 -7.68 0.12
CA GLN A 102 10.39 -6.69 0.14
C GLN A 102 11.11 -6.55 1.48
N GLY A 103 10.47 -6.97 2.59
CA GLY A 103 11.07 -7.02 3.92
C GLY A 103 11.77 -8.34 4.24
N ALA A 104 11.78 -9.29 3.30
CA ALA A 104 12.61 -10.47 3.41
C ALA A 104 14.07 -10.03 3.41
N PRO A 105 14.86 -10.30 4.47
CA PRO A 105 16.30 -10.22 4.34
C PRO A 105 16.70 -11.17 3.22
N ALA A 106 17.57 -10.72 2.32
CA ALA A 106 18.27 -11.61 1.40
C ALA A 106 19.21 -12.51 2.22
N SER A 107 18.65 -13.54 2.85
CA SER A 107 19.40 -14.54 3.60
C SER A 107 18.67 -15.88 3.51
N GLY A 108 19.09 -16.68 2.53
CA GLY A 108 19.26 -18.13 2.61
C GLY A 108 18.03 -19.02 2.82
N GLY A 109 17.67 -19.78 1.77
CA GLY A 109 17.12 -21.13 1.89
C GLY A 109 15.64 -21.25 2.29
N GLY A 110 14.77 -21.59 1.33
CA GLY A 110 13.38 -21.90 1.64
C GLY A 110 12.55 -22.24 0.40
N SER A 111 12.89 -23.37 -0.22
CA SER A 111 12.01 -24.24 -1.00
C SER A 111 10.98 -23.59 -1.93
N LEU A 112 11.38 -23.39 -3.19
CA LEU A 112 10.48 -23.49 -4.33
C LEU A 112 9.90 -24.91 -4.34
N ASN A 113 8.69 -25.08 -3.84
CA ASN A 113 7.91 -26.29 -4.11
C ASN A 113 6.93 -25.96 -5.25
N PRO A 114 7.18 -26.40 -6.49
CA PRO A 114 6.11 -26.54 -7.46
C PRO A 114 5.27 -27.78 -7.10
N PRO A 115 3.93 -27.74 -7.24
CA PRO A 115 3.12 -28.95 -7.13
C PRO A 115 3.41 -29.85 -8.34
N LEU A 116 3.79 -31.10 -8.08
CA LEU A 116 3.93 -32.14 -9.11
C LEU A 116 2.57 -32.82 -9.35
N PRO A 117 2.20 -33.11 -10.61
CA PRO A 117 1.35 -34.26 -10.94
C PRO A 117 2.13 -35.59 -10.88
#